data_AF-Q75M04-F1
#
_entry.id   AF-Q75M04-F1
#
_cell.length_a   1.000
_cell.length_b   1.000
_cell.length_c   1.000
_cell.angle_alpha   90.00
_cell.angle_beta   90.00
_cell.angle_gamma   90.00
#
_symmetry.space_group_name_H-M   'P 1'
#
loop_
_entity.id
_entity.type
_entity.pdbx_description
1 polymer ?
#
loop_
_entity_poly.entity_id
_entity_poly.type
_entity_poly.pdbx_seq_one_letter_code
_entity_poly.pdbx_strand_id
1 'polypeptide(L)'
;MVDESLSSTSRELKKLPPLDLSSLSSILKTILECSMTERMRVSVAELILQYHDFFPQLVNLFRTCESSGNMDALHMIFRLVKGIILLNSSAIYDKIFSDDFILEIIGALEYDPEARTVQNHRTFLKEHVVFKEAIPIKNASVVSKIHQTYRIGYIKDVILPRVLDDSTMASIAAIIHANNAAVVCLLKDDASFVKELSSNISAESKRELVLFLLEFCTLTKSLQAVQQLRLSRDLASEGVFDIMSDVLQSQDKVLVSAGTDILVYFLNQDPNLLRSYIARQENSQEGNSLLGLLVQGMVTDFGEGMHCQFLEILKILMDGFATNMPTNYRGVIDVFHEKHLDKLIDVIALASSPMDITQSTSSPVGVGTRVENHSVKTEILSNICELLCFCVVHHPYKIKVNFLRSNSVEKILTLTHRREKVLVVAAVRFMRTVIARNDELLLSHVIKFNSLKPIIEVFVENGDRYNMLHSVVLELLEYIRKVT
;
A
#
# COMPACT_ATOMS: atom_id res chain seq x y z
N MET A 1 30.05 6.34 -46.70
CA MET A 1 30.42 4.91 -46.65
C MET A 1 29.73 4.12 -45.54
N VAL A 2 29.24 4.72 -44.44
CA VAL A 2 28.44 4.00 -43.43
C VAL A 2 26.97 3.84 -43.87
N ASP A 3 26.44 4.82 -44.60
CA ASP A 3 25.01 4.89 -44.99
C ASP A 3 24.60 3.92 -46.12
N GLU A 4 25.50 3.61 -47.04
CA GLU A 4 25.21 2.64 -48.13
C GLU A 4 25.14 1.20 -47.63
N SER A 5 25.94 0.83 -46.62
CA SER A 5 25.94 -0.51 -46.03
C SER A 5 24.61 -0.82 -45.32
N LEU A 6 24.09 0.14 -44.54
CA LEU A 6 22.80 0.04 -43.85
C LEU A 6 21.62 -0.06 -44.83
N SER A 7 21.70 0.65 -45.96
CA SER A 7 20.69 0.58 -47.03
C SER A 7 20.68 -0.77 -47.77
N SER A 8 21.84 -1.44 -47.85
CA SER A 8 21.98 -2.74 -48.51
C SER A 8 21.43 -3.88 -47.65
N THR A 9 21.70 -3.88 -46.33
CA THR A 9 21.19 -4.89 -45.40
C THR A 9 19.67 -4.80 -45.24
N SER A 10 19.12 -3.59 -45.26
CA SER A 10 17.66 -3.37 -45.19
C SER A 10 16.93 -3.78 -46.49
N ARG A 11 17.60 -3.83 -47.64
CA ARG A 11 17.02 -4.29 -48.93
C ARG A 11 17.10 -5.80 -49.15
N GLU A 12 18.00 -6.51 -48.45
CA GLU A 12 18.22 -7.96 -48.61
C GLU A 12 17.34 -8.85 -47.71
N LEU A 13 16.74 -8.30 -46.65
CA LEU A 13 15.87 -9.05 -45.73
C LEU A 13 14.44 -9.22 -46.28
N LYS A 14 14.29 -9.98 -47.36
CA LYS A 14 12.96 -10.27 -47.94
C LYS A 14 12.24 -11.45 -47.30
N LYS A 15 12.96 -12.44 -46.75
CA LYS A 15 12.40 -13.59 -46.02
C LYS A 15 13.45 -14.17 -45.04
N LEU A 16 13.00 -14.60 -43.87
CA LEU A 16 13.81 -15.43 -42.97
C LEU A 16 13.94 -16.86 -43.56
N PRO A 17 15.10 -17.52 -43.44
CA PRO A 17 15.24 -18.91 -43.84
C PRO A 17 14.39 -19.83 -42.92
N PRO A 18 14.08 -21.07 -43.36
CA PRO A 18 13.41 -22.05 -42.51
C PRO A 18 14.19 -22.25 -41.21
N LEU A 19 13.50 -22.40 -40.08
CA LEU A 19 14.14 -22.50 -38.77
C LEU A 19 14.57 -23.95 -38.51
N ASP A 20 15.86 -24.24 -38.73
CA ASP A 20 16.47 -25.55 -38.51
C ASP A 20 17.88 -25.40 -37.89
N LEU A 21 18.50 -26.51 -37.49
CA LEU A 21 19.84 -26.51 -36.88
C LEU A 21 20.92 -25.87 -37.78
N SER A 22 20.78 -25.99 -39.10
CA SER A 22 21.76 -25.48 -40.07
C SER A 22 21.63 -23.97 -40.29
N SER A 23 20.40 -23.44 -40.19
CA SER A 23 20.08 -22.03 -40.39
C SER A 23 20.09 -21.21 -39.10
N LEU A 24 20.06 -21.87 -37.92
CA LEU A 24 19.98 -21.22 -36.61
C LEU A 24 21.04 -20.14 -36.39
N SER A 25 22.27 -20.38 -36.83
CA SER A 25 23.37 -19.40 -36.73
C SER A 25 23.11 -18.14 -37.54
N SER A 26 22.57 -18.30 -38.76
CA SER A 26 22.23 -17.20 -39.66
C SER A 26 21.05 -16.38 -39.14
N ILE A 27 20.02 -17.05 -38.62
CA ILE A 27 18.84 -16.41 -38.04
C ILE A 27 19.23 -15.63 -36.78
N LEU A 28 20.04 -16.23 -35.89
CA LEU A 28 20.54 -15.58 -34.70
C LEU A 28 21.36 -14.33 -35.06
N LYS A 29 22.28 -14.45 -36.01
CA LYS A 29 23.08 -13.31 -36.50
C LYS A 29 22.20 -12.19 -37.02
N THR A 30 21.19 -12.52 -37.83
CA THR A 30 20.23 -11.56 -38.38
C THR A 30 19.52 -10.79 -37.27
N ILE A 31 18.98 -11.49 -36.27
CA ILE A 31 18.22 -10.87 -35.17
C ILE A 31 19.12 -9.99 -34.30
N LEU A 32 20.34 -10.45 -33.99
CA LEU A 32 21.29 -9.68 -33.18
C LEU A 32 21.80 -8.44 -33.92
N GLU A 33 22.19 -8.55 -35.20
CA GLU A 33 22.71 -7.43 -35.99
C GLU A 33 21.62 -6.39 -36.28
N CYS A 34 20.38 -6.82 -36.48
CA CYS A 34 19.25 -5.92 -36.72
C CYS A 34 18.68 -5.29 -35.45
N SER A 35 19.12 -5.71 -34.26
CA SER A 35 18.67 -5.12 -33.00
C SER A 35 19.27 -3.72 -32.73
N MET A 36 20.25 -3.30 -33.53
CA MET A 36 21.07 -2.09 -33.34
C MET A 36 20.33 -0.77 -33.57
N THR A 37 19.28 -0.76 -34.38
CA THR A 37 18.46 0.45 -34.60
C THR A 37 16.98 0.14 -34.45
N GLU A 38 16.20 1.14 -34.05
CA GLU A 38 14.76 0.99 -33.85
C GLU A 38 14.02 0.56 -35.13
N ARG A 39 14.36 1.16 -36.28
CA ARG A 39 13.80 0.74 -37.58
C ARG A 39 14.06 -0.73 -37.89
N MET A 40 15.29 -1.19 -37.67
CA MET A 40 15.66 -2.58 -37.98
C MET A 40 15.00 -3.57 -37.01
N ARG A 41 14.81 -3.21 -35.73
CA ARG A 41 14.03 -4.01 -34.77
C ARG A 41 12.61 -4.24 -35.26
N VAL A 42 11.93 -3.18 -35.69
CA VAL A 42 10.56 -3.26 -36.21
C VAL A 42 10.50 -4.15 -37.46
N SER A 43 11.40 -3.93 -38.43
CA SER A 43 11.43 -4.73 -39.66
C SER A 43 11.68 -6.23 -39.41
N VAL A 44 12.58 -6.58 -38.48
CA VAL A 44 12.82 -7.99 -38.13
C VAL A 44 11.64 -8.58 -37.39
N ALA A 45 11.00 -7.82 -36.50
CA ALA A 45 9.80 -8.28 -35.83
C ALA A 45 8.67 -8.59 -36.83
N GLU A 46 8.47 -7.73 -37.84
CA GLU A 46 7.52 -7.97 -38.92
C GLU A 46 7.84 -9.24 -39.72
N LEU A 47 9.11 -9.49 -40.03
CA LEU A 47 9.53 -10.72 -40.74
C LEU A 47 9.26 -11.98 -39.93
N ILE A 48 9.51 -11.96 -38.62
CA ILE A 48 9.18 -13.06 -37.70
C ILE A 48 7.67 -13.30 -37.71
N LEU A 49 6.88 -12.24 -37.61
CA LEU A 49 5.41 -12.32 -37.57
C LEU A 49 4.79 -12.76 -38.90
N GLN A 50 5.41 -12.43 -40.04
CA GLN A 50 5.00 -12.92 -41.36
C GLN A 50 5.28 -14.42 -41.54
N TYR A 51 6.24 -14.97 -40.80
CA TYR A 51 6.49 -16.41 -40.79
C TYR A 51 5.57 -17.12 -39.78
N HIS A 52 4.38 -17.50 -40.25
CA HIS A 52 3.31 -18.09 -39.43
C HIS A 52 3.76 -19.20 -38.46
N ASP A 53 4.62 -20.11 -38.91
CA ASP A 53 5.06 -21.27 -38.13
C ASP A 53 6.39 -21.07 -37.39
N PHE A 54 6.90 -19.83 -37.33
CA PHE A 54 8.19 -19.54 -36.70
C PHE A 54 8.27 -20.02 -35.25
N PHE A 55 7.32 -19.63 -34.40
CA PHE A 55 7.33 -20.01 -32.97
C PHE A 55 7.05 -21.50 -32.74
N PRO A 56 6.07 -22.14 -33.42
CA PRO A 56 5.92 -23.60 -33.38
C PRO A 56 7.20 -24.36 -33.77
N GLN A 57 7.88 -23.93 -34.83
CA GLN A 57 9.14 -24.55 -35.25
C GLN A 57 10.27 -24.30 -34.24
N LEU A 58 10.33 -23.10 -33.64
CA LEU A 58 11.33 -22.77 -32.62
C LEU A 58 11.21 -23.68 -31.41
N VAL A 59 9.98 -23.88 -30.94
CA VAL A 59 9.70 -24.79 -29.83
C VAL A 59 10.02 -26.24 -30.18
N ASN A 60 9.65 -26.70 -31.37
CA ASN A 60 9.97 -28.07 -31.81
C ASN A 60 11.48 -28.30 -31.94
N LEU A 61 12.20 -27.32 -32.49
CA LEU A 61 13.65 -27.33 -32.59
C LEU A 61 14.29 -27.38 -31.19
N PHE A 62 13.83 -26.52 -30.28
CA PHE A 62 14.26 -26.50 -28.89
C PHE A 62 14.07 -27.86 -28.21
N ARG A 63 12.87 -28.44 -28.26
CA ARG A 63 12.57 -29.75 -27.68
C ARG A 63 13.45 -30.87 -28.24
N THR A 64 13.75 -30.81 -29.54
CA THR A 64 14.63 -31.79 -30.21
C THR A 64 16.08 -31.65 -29.73
N CYS A 65 16.58 -30.42 -29.62
CA CYS A 65 17.93 -30.14 -29.12
C CYS A 65 18.07 -30.51 -27.64
N GLU A 66 17.04 -30.25 -26.85
CA GLU A 66 16.96 -30.61 -25.42
C GLU A 66 16.99 -32.13 -25.24
N SER A 67 16.16 -32.86 -25.99
CA SER A 67 16.11 -34.33 -25.92
C SER A 67 17.40 -35.01 -26.38
N SER A 68 18.16 -34.37 -27.27
CA SER A 68 19.46 -34.86 -27.75
C SER A 68 20.65 -34.37 -26.92
N GLY A 69 20.44 -33.48 -25.95
CA GLY A 69 21.51 -32.91 -25.14
C GLY A 69 22.47 -31.99 -25.92
N ASN A 70 22.04 -31.41 -27.03
CA ASN A 70 22.89 -30.56 -27.87
C ASN A 70 23.05 -29.16 -27.26
N MET A 71 24.03 -29.01 -26.36
CA MET A 71 24.29 -27.78 -25.61
C MET A 71 24.61 -26.57 -26.48
N ASP A 72 25.37 -26.74 -27.56
CA ASP A 72 25.72 -25.63 -28.46
C ASP A 72 24.47 -25.04 -29.11
N ALA A 73 23.57 -25.89 -29.60
CA ALA A 73 22.30 -25.46 -30.16
C ALA A 73 21.40 -24.82 -29.09
N LEU A 74 21.35 -25.36 -27.87
CA LEU A 74 20.57 -24.80 -26.77
C LEU A 74 21.05 -23.41 -26.37
N HIS A 75 22.36 -23.18 -26.30
CA HIS A 75 22.96 -21.87 -26.08
C HIS A 75 22.64 -20.86 -27.21
N MET A 76 22.58 -21.34 -28.46
CA MET A 76 22.15 -20.50 -29.58
C MET A 76 20.66 -20.15 -29.50
N ILE A 77 19.81 -21.11 -29.12
CA ILE A 77 18.37 -20.90 -28.93
C ILE A 77 18.13 -19.92 -27.76
N PHE A 78 18.87 -20.03 -26.65
CA PHE A 78 18.84 -19.04 -25.57
C PHE A 78 19.07 -17.62 -26.09
N ARG A 79 20.17 -17.41 -26.84
CA ARG A 79 20.52 -16.10 -27.40
C ARG A 79 19.46 -15.62 -28.39
N LEU A 80 18.88 -16.53 -29.16
CA LEU A 80 17.82 -16.23 -30.12
C LEU A 80 16.56 -15.73 -29.41
N VAL A 81 16.06 -16.48 -28.41
CA VAL A 81 14.88 -16.10 -27.63
C VAL A 81 15.11 -14.79 -26.88
N LYS A 82 16.28 -14.62 -26.26
CA LYS A 82 16.69 -13.34 -25.65
C LYS A 82 16.66 -12.20 -26.67
N GLY A 83 17.23 -12.40 -27.86
CA GLY A 83 17.21 -11.41 -28.94
C GLY A 83 15.78 -11.05 -29.40
N ILE A 84 14.89 -12.04 -29.51
CA ILE A 84 13.48 -11.85 -29.85
C ILE A 84 12.75 -11.01 -28.80
N ILE A 85 12.98 -11.27 -27.51
CA ILE A 85 12.39 -10.48 -26.41
C ILE A 85 12.87 -9.02 -26.50
N LEU A 86 14.14 -8.79 -26.82
CA LEU A 86 14.75 -7.46 -26.96
C LEU A 86 14.37 -6.71 -28.25
N LEU A 87 13.61 -7.34 -29.17
CA LEU A 87 12.98 -6.62 -30.27
C LEU A 87 11.90 -5.66 -29.79
N ASN A 88 11.39 -5.87 -28.56
CA ASN A 88 10.40 -5.02 -27.91
C ASN A 88 9.12 -4.78 -28.73
N SER A 89 8.58 -5.86 -29.32
CA SER A 89 7.37 -5.83 -30.14
C SER A 89 6.17 -6.42 -29.40
N SER A 90 5.10 -5.63 -29.25
CA SER A 90 3.84 -6.07 -28.61
C SER A 90 3.25 -7.30 -29.28
N ALA A 91 3.23 -7.36 -30.62
CA ALA A 91 2.67 -8.50 -31.33
C ALA A 91 3.49 -9.79 -31.16
N ILE A 92 4.80 -9.67 -30.95
CA ILE A 92 5.63 -10.81 -30.57
C ILE A 92 5.31 -11.24 -29.14
N TYR A 93 5.20 -10.30 -28.20
CA TYR A 93 4.82 -10.59 -26.81
C TYR A 93 3.48 -11.31 -26.71
N ASP A 94 2.48 -10.92 -27.51
CA ASP A 94 1.19 -11.61 -27.58
C ASP A 94 1.31 -13.09 -27.96
N LYS A 95 2.34 -13.47 -28.73
CA LYS A 95 2.66 -14.87 -29.03
C LYS A 95 3.55 -15.52 -28.01
N ILE A 96 4.74 -15.00 -27.73
CA ILE A 96 5.70 -15.71 -26.88
C ILE A 96 5.23 -15.84 -25.43
N PHE A 97 4.36 -14.95 -24.96
CA PHE A 97 3.77 -15.03 -23.63
C PHE A 97 2.42 -15.76 -23.61
N SER A 98 1.89 -16.26 -24.73
CA SER A 98 0.67 -17.07 -24.72
C SER A 98 0.89 -18.39 -23.97
N ASP A 99 -0.20 -19.00 -23.49
CA ASP A 99 -0.14 -20.28 -22.77
C ASP A 99 0.51 -21.40 -23.59
N ASP A 100 0.42 -21.33 -24.92
CA ASP A 100 0.99 -22.31 -25.84
C ASP A 100 2.54 -22.30 -25.83
N PHE A 101 3.14 -21.14 -25.60
CA PHE A 101 4.58 -20.94 -25.81
C PHE A 101 5.35 -20.55 -24.55
N ILE A 102 4.73 -19.86 -23.58
CA ILE A 102 5.45 -19.21 -22.48
C ILE A 102 6.35 -20.15 -21.67
N LEU A 103 5.92 -21.39 -21.42
CA LEU A 103 6.74 -22.36 -20.68
C LEU A 103 7.94 -22.82 -21.51
N GLU A 104 7.80 -22.98 -22.82
CA GLU A 104 8.91 -23.39 -23.70
C GLU A 104 9.88 -22.23 -23.93
N ILE A 105 9.38 -21.01 -23.96
CA ILE A 105 10.21 -19.79 -23.96
C ILE A 105 11.03 -19.71 -22.67
N ILE A 106 10.43 -19.98 -21.51
CA ILE A 106 11.16 -20.08 -20.24
C ILE A 106 12.18 -21.22 -20.28
N GLY A 107 11.82 -22.36 -20.88
CA GLY A 107 12.72 -23.49 -21.09
C GLY A 107 13.96 -23.15 -21.91
N ALA A 108 13.79 -22.42 -23.01
CA ALA A 108 14.90 -21.93 -23.80
C ALA A 108 15.80 -20.97 -23.00
N LEU A 109 15.23 -20.21 -22.06
CA LEU A 109 15.97 -19.30 -21.19
C LEU A 109 16.74 -20.01 -20.04
N GLU A 110 16.57 -21.31 -19.84
CA GLU A 110 17.29 -22.11 -18.82
C GLU A 110 18.78 -22.34 -19.18
N TYR A 111 19.11 -22.20 -20.46
CA TYR A 111 20.40 -22.56 -21.04
C TYR A 111 21.33 -21.35 -21.28
N ASP A 112 21.37 -20.43 -20.31
CA ASP A 112 22.26 -19.27 -20.34
C ASP A 112 23.73 -19.71 -20.44
N PRO A 113 24.47 -19.35 -21.50
CA PRO A 113 25.90 -19.66 -21.64
C PRO A 113 26.79 -19.05 -20.55
N GLU A 114 26.33 -18.00 -19.87
CA GLU A 114 27.07 -17.34 -18.77
C GLU A 114 26.80 -17.99 -17.41
N ALA A 115 25.78 -18.84 -17.30
CA ALA A 115 25.47 -19.55 -16.07
C ALA A 115 26.40 -20.76 -15.87
N ARG A 116 26.74 -21.05 -14.61
CA ARG A 116 27.59 -22.23 -14.26
C ARG A 116 26.90 -23.56 -14.52
N THR A 117 25.57 -23.57 -14.45
CA THR A 117 24.71 -24.74 -14.61
C THR A 117 23.41 -24.33 -15.29
N VAL A 118 22.72 -25.28 -15.92
CA VAL A 118 21.36 -25.09 -16.43
C VAL A 118 20.44 -24.66 -15.29
N GLN A 119 19.63 -23.64 -15.52
CA GLN A 119 18.73 -23.06 -14.52
C GLN A 119 17.35 -23.74 -14.64
N ASN A 120 16.92 -24.53 -13.66
CA ASN A 120 15.67 -25.33 -13.76
C ASN A 120 14.38 -24.50 -13.50
N HIS A 121 14.17 -23.43 -14.26
CA HIS A 121 13.07 -22.49 -14.09
C HIS A 121 11.69 -23.12 -14.31
N ARG A 122 11.49 -23.93 -15.37
CA ARG A 122 10.23 -24.63 -15.67
C ARG A 122 9.86 -25.59 -14.54
N THR A 123 10.82 -26.31 -13.98
CA THR A 123 10.60 -27.23 -12.85
C THR A 123 10.15 -26.46 -11.62
N PHE A 124 10.81 -25.35 -11.29
CA PHE A 124 10.37 -24.47 -10.20
C PHE A 124 8.92 -23.99 -10.41
N LEU A 125 8.60 -23.48 -11.61
CA LEU A 125 7.27 -22.96 -11.94
C LEU A 125 6.16 -24.03 -11.95
N LYS A 126 6.50 -25.30 -12.21
CA LYS A 126 5.54 -26.42 -12.24
C LYS A 126 5.38 -27.10 -10.89
N GLU A 127 6.45 -27.24 -10.13
CA GLU A 127 6.49 -28.08 -8.92
C GLU A 127 6.47 -27.28 -7.62
N HIS A 128 6.98 -26.05 -7.61
CA HIS A 128 7.17 -25.26 -6.38
C HIS A 128 6.23 -24.06 -6.27
N VAL A 129 5.69 -23.58 -7.41
CA VAL A 129 4.72 -22.48 -7.41
C VAL A 129 3.34 -23.04 -7.10
N VAL A 130 2.79 -22.62 -5.96
CA VAL A 130 1.44 -23.00 -5.53
C VAL A 130 0.48 -21.88 -5.87
N PHE A 131 -0.51 -22.17 -6.72
CA PHE A 131 -1.63 -21.28 -6.94
C PHE A 131 -2.63 -21.46 -5.80
N LYS A 132 -2.67 -20.48 -4.90
CA LYS A 132 -3.60 -20.46 -3.77
C LYS A 132 -4.83 -19.63 -4.13
N GLU A 133 -6.00 -20.22 -3.96
CA GLU A 133 -7.28 -19.57 -4.22
C GLU A 133 -8.01 -19.35 -2.90
N ALA A 134 -8.10 -18.09 -2.46
CA ALA A 134 -8.96 -17.72 -1.33
C ALA A 134 -10.45 -17.83 -1.71
N ILE A 135 -10.76 -17.53 -2.97
CA ILE A 135 -12.08 -17.67 -3.59
C ILE A 135 -11.88 -18.47 -4.89
N PRO A 136 -12.60 -19.58 -5.11
CA PRO A 136 -12.45 -20.37 -6.34
C PRO A 136 -12.77 -19.55 -7.60
N ILE A 137 -11.82 -19.50 -8.54
CA ILE A 137 -11.97 -18.74 -9.80
C ILE A 137 -12.47 -19.69 -10.90
N LYS A 138 -13.76 -19.61 -11.23
CA LYS A 138 -14.40 -20.48 -12.23
C LYS A 138 -13.98 -20.16 -13.67
N ASN A 139 -13.62 -18.91 -13.94
CA ASN A 139 -13.30 -18.46 -15.30
C ASN A 139 -11.86 -18.83 -15.68
N ALA A 140 -11.71 -19.82 -16.57
CA ALA A 140 -10.40 -20.29 -17.05
C ALA A 140 -9.55 -19.18 -17.71
N SER A 141 -10.18 -18.18 -18.34
CA SER A 141 -9.48 -17.04 -18.92
C SER A 141 -8.82 -16.17 -17.84
N VAL A 142 -9.49 -15.99 -16.70
CA VAL A 142 -8.93 -15.27 -15.54
C VAL A 142 -7.74 -16.03 -14.98
N VAL A 143 -7.88 -17.33 -14.77
CA VAL A 143 -6.80 -18.20 -14.27
C VAL A 143 -5.60 -18.18 -15.21
N SER A 144 -5.83 -18.31 -16.52
CA SER A 144 -4.80 -18.18 -17.57
C SER A 144 -4.07 -16.84 -17.44
N LYS A 145 -4.80 -15.72 -17.31
CA LYS A 145 -4.20 -14.39 -17.18
C LYS A 145 -3.40 -14.22 -15.89
N ILE A 146 -3.84 -14.77 -14.77
CA ILE A 146 -3.09 -14.77 -13.51
C ILE A 146 -1.76 -15.51 -13.67
N HIS A 147 -1.78 -16.73 -14.24
CA HIS A 147 -0.56 -17.49 -14.48
C HIS A 147 0.36 -16.81 -15.49
N GLN A 148 -0.20 -16.25 -16.56
CA GLN A 148 0.55 -15.47 -17.54
C GLN A 148 1.24 -14.28 -16.87
N THR A 149 0.54 -13.49 -16.06
CA THR A 149 1.14 -12.38 -15.29
C THR A 149 2.30 -12.85 -14.42
N TYR A 150 2.13 -13.93 -13.65
CA TYR A 150 3.17 -14.45 -12.79
C TYR A 150 4.41 -14.89 -13.58
N ARG A 151 4.21 -15.63 -14.68
CA ARG A 151 5.30 -16.12 -15.54
C ARG A 151 6.04 -14.99 -16.25
N ILE A 152 5.32 -13.98 -16.75
CA ILE A 152 5.93 -12.78 -17.35
C ILE A 152 6.74 -12.02 -16.28
N GLY A 153 6.19 -11.84 -15.08
CA GLY A 153 6.91 -11.27 -13.95
C GLY A 153 8.18 -12.04 -13.61
N TYR A 154 8.11 -13.38 -13.59
CA TYR A 154 9.28 -14.24 -13.36
C TYR A 154 10.36 -14.08 -14.43
N ILE A 155 9.99 -14.02 -15.71
CA ILE A 155 10.93 -13.73 -16.81
C ILE A 155 11.63 -12.38 -16.57
N LYS A 156 10.85 -11.35 -16.21
CA LYS A 156 11.32 -9.98 -16.03
C LYS A 156 12.23 -9.83 -14.79
N ASP A 157 11.79 -10.34 -13.64
CA ASP A 157 12.41 -10.07 -12.33
C ASP A 157 13.43 -11.15 -11.91
N VAL A 158 13.33 -12.38 -12.42
CA VAL A 158 14.21 -13.50 -12.03
C VAL A 158 15.16 -13.90 -13.15
N ILE A 159 14.64 -14.08 -14.38
CA ILE A 159 15.45 -14.61 -15.49
C ILE A 159 16.30 -13.51 -16.15
N LEU A 160 15.71 -12.35 -16.46
CA LEU A 160 16.35 -11.29 -17.24
C LEU A 160 16.54 -9.92 -16.55
N PRO A 161 16.60 -9.79 -15.20
CA PRO A 161 16.54 -8.48 -14.52
C PRO A 161 17.68 -7.51 -14.85
N ARG A 162 18.80 -7.97 -15.42
CA ARG A 162 19.97 -7.15 -15.79
C ARG A 162 20.21 -7.09 -17.30
N VAL A 163 19.34 -7.70 -18.08
CA VAL A 163 19.47 -7.86 -19.53
C VAL A 163 18.53 -6.93 -20.27
N LEU A 164 17.36 -6.67 -19.70
CA LEU A 164 16.33 -5.84 -20.30
C LEU A 164 16.68 -4.36 -20.14
N ASP A 165 16.54 -3.60 -21.22
CA ASP A 165 16.63 -2.15 -21.18
C ASP A 165 15.33 -1.53 -20.62
N ASP A 166 15.39 -0.25 -20.24
CA ASP A 166 14.25 0.45 -19.63
C ASP A 166 12.99 0.41 -20.52
N SER A 167 13.18 0.46 -21.84
CA SER A 167 12.10 0.39 -22.82
C SER A 167 11.42 -0.98 -22.84
N THR A 168 12.18 -2.07 -22.83
CA THR A 168 11.63 -3.42 -22.77
C THR A 168 10.97 -3.70 -21.41
N MET A 169 11.61 -3.27 -20.32
CA MET A 169 11.03 -3.37 -18.97
C MET A 169 9.68 -2.66 -18.88
N ALA A 170 9.56 -1.47 -19.47
CA ALA A 170 8.32 -0.72 -19.53
C ALA A 170 7.22 -1.45 -20.34
N SER A 171 7.55 -2.01 -21.51
CA SER A 171 6.60 -2.79 -22.31
C SER A 171 6.11 -4.05 -21.60
N ILE A 172 7.01 -4.79 -20.96
CA ILE A 172 6.64 -5.98 -20.18
C ILE A 172 5.77 -5.58 -18.96
N ALA A 173 6.12 -4.49 -18.27
CA ALA A 173 5.31 -3.97 -17.18
C ALA A 173 3.91 -3.54 -17.66
N ALA A 174 3.80 -2.97 -18.87
CA ALA A 174 2.52 -2.61 -19.47
C ALA A 174 1.64 -3.86 -19.76
N ILE A 175 2.24 -4.97 -20.18
CA ILE A 175 1.51 -6.24 -20.38
C ILE A 175 1.01 -6.80 -19.04
N ILE A 176 1.86 -6.81 -18.01
CA ILE A 176 1.46 -7.20 -16.64
C ILE A 176 0.29 -6.35 -16.17
N HIS A 177 0.39 -5.03 -16.36
CA HIS A 177 -0.66 -4.09 -16.00
C HIS A 177 -1.96 -4.33 -16.77
N ALA A 178 -1.90 -4.61 -18.08
CA ALA A 178 -3.06 -4.94 -18.89
C ALA A 178 -3.72 -6.26 -18.47
N ASN A 179 -2.92 -7.29 -18.13
CA ASN A 179 -3.44 -8.54 -17.59
C ASN A 179 -4.13 -8.34 -16.23
N ASN A 180 -3.52 -7.57 -15.33
CA ASN A 180 -4.13 -7.22 -14.04
C ASN A 180 -5.48 -6.51 -14.22
N ALA A 181 -5.54 -5.54 -15.14
CA ALA A 181 -6.79 -4.86 -15.48
C ALA A 181 -7.85 -5.86 -16.01
N ALA A 182 -7.46 -6.78 -16.88
CA ALA A 182 -8.36 -7.80 -17.41
C ALA A 182 -8.88 -8.75 -16.32
N VAL A 183 -8.00 -9.21 -15.41
CA VAL A 183 -8.36 -10.04 -14.26
C VAL A 183 -9.37 -9.33 -13.37
N VAL A 184 -9.10 -8.07 -12.98
CA VAL A 184 -10.01 -7.31 -12.12
C VAL A 184 -11.36 -7.06 -12.79
N CYS A 185 -11.39 -6.70 -14.09
CA CYS A 185 -12.64 -6.52 -14.83
C CYS A 185 -13.48 -7.81 -14.90
N LEU A 186 -12.86 -8.94 -15.26
CA LEU A 186 -13.57 -10.21 -15.39
C LEU A 186 -14.09 -10.74 -14.05
N LEU A 187 -13.34 -10.52 -12.95
CA LEU A 187 -13.77 -10.90 -11.61
C LEU A 187 -14.86 -9.97 -11.08
N LYS A 188 -14.77 -8.67 -11.37
CA LYS A 188 -15.81 -7.69 -11.01
C LYS A 188 -17.16 -8.05 -11.62
N ASP A 189 -17.18 -8.48 -12.88
CA ASP A 189 -18.40 -8.81 -13.60
C ASP A 189 -19.02 -10.15 -13.14
N ASP A 190 -18.31 -10.94 -12.33
CA ASP A 190 -18.81 -12.16 -11.69
C ASP A 190 -19.49 -11.83 -10.35
N ALA A 191 -20.82 -11.71 -10.37
CA ALA A 191 -21.62 -11.43 -9.19
C ALA A 191 -21.46 -12.50 -8.08
N SER A 192 -21.14 -13.75 -8.42
CA SER A 192 -20.91 -14.79 -7.41
C SER A 192 -19.61 -14.56 -6.67
N PHE A 193 -18.56 -14.18 -7.41
CA PHE A 193 -17.27 -13.82 -6.84
C PHE A 193 -17.36 -12.58 -5.94
N VAL A 194 -18.03 -11.52 -6.38
CA VAL A 194 -18.21 -10.28 -5.59
C VAL A 194 -18.96 -10.55 -4.27
N LYS A 195 -19.97 -11.42 -4.33
CA LYS A 195 -20.72 -11.83 -3.14
C LYS A 195 -19.88 -12.68 -2.18
N GLU A 196 -19.11 -13.63 -2.70
CA GLU A 196 -18.20 -14.46 -1.88
C GLU A 196 -17.10 -13.61 -1.23
N LEU A 197 -16.57 -12.62 -1.98
CA LEU A 197 -15.58 -11.65 -1.50
C LEU A 197 -16.07 -10.86 -0.28
N SER A 198 -17.38 -10.64 -0.20
CA SER A 198 -18.02 -9.85 0.84
C SER A 198 -18.72 -10.71 1.91
N SER A 199 -18.53 -12.03 1.87
CA SER A 199 -19.17 -12.95 2.81
C SER A 199 -18.36 -13.14 4.10
N ASN A 200 -19.06 -13.31 5.23
CA ASN A 200 -18.45 -13.63 6.52
C ASN A 200 -18.12 -15.14 6.57
N ILE A 201 -16.85 -15.47 6.30
CA ILE A 201 -16.33 -16.85 6.33
C ILE A 201 -15.64 -17.14 7.68
N SER A 202 -15.35 -18.42 7.97
CA SER A 202 -14.61 -18.89 9.15
C SER A 202 -13.29 -18.14 9.41
N ALA A 203 -12.74 -18.21 10.62
CA ALA A 203 -11.57 -17.42 11.02
C ALA A 203 -10.30 -17.64 10.17
N GLU A 204 -10.00 -18.89 9.79
CA GLU A 204 -8.84 -19.20 8.93
C GLU A 204 -9.05 -18.71 7.50
N SER A 205 -10.23 -18.98 6.93
CA SER A 205 -10.61 -18.47 5.60
C SER A 205 -10.71 -16.95 5.57
N LYS A 206 -11.07 -16.30 6.69
CA LYS A 206 -11.13 -14.83 6.81
C LYS A 206 -9.75 -14.19 6.66
N ARG A 207 -8.69 -14.80 7.21
CA ARG A 207 -7.33 -14.29 7.03
C ARG A 207 -6.93 -14.30 5.56
N GLU A 208 -7.13 -15.43 4.87
CA GLU A 208 -6.80 -15.57 3.46
C GLU A 208 -7.67 -14.66 2.59
N LEU A 209 -8.95 -14.53 2.89
CA LEU A 209 -9.89 -13.65 2.20
C LEU A 209 -9.50 -12.18 2.31
N VAL A 210 -9.10 -11.70 3.49
CA VAL A 210 -8.72 -10.30 3.68
C VAL A 210 -7.39 -9.98 2.99
N LEU A 211 -6.41 -10.89 3.02
CA LEU A 211 -5.16 -10.73 2.27
C LEU A 211 -5.43 -10.74 0.76
N PHE A 212 -6.31 -11.61 0.29
CA PHE A 212 -6.77 -11.63 -1.09
C PHE A 212 -7.50 -10.33 -1.48
N LEU A 213 -8.38 -9.81 -0.61
CA LEU A 213 -9.06 -8.53 -0.82
C LEU A 213 -8.07 -7.37 -0.90
N LEU A 214 -7.02 -7.36 -0.07
CA LEU A 214 -5.95 -6.37 -0.14
C LEU A 214 -5.20 -6.43 -1.48
N GLU A 215 -4.85 -7.63 -1.94
CA GLU A 215 -4.24 -7.83 -3.26
C GLU A 215 -5.18 -7.36 -4.37
N PHE A 216 -6.46 -7.75 -4.30
CA PHE A 216 -7.49 -7.33 -5.25
C PHE A 216 -7.61 -5.80 -5.31
N CYS A 217 -7.74 -5.12 -4.17
CA CYS A 217 -7.72 -3.66 -4.05
C CYS A 217 -6.45 -3.05 -4.66
N THR A 218 -5.29 -3.66 -4.45
CA THR A 218 -4.02 -3.20 -5.02
C THR A 218 -4.00 -3.31 -6.55
N LEU A 219 -4.52 -4.41 -7.10
CA LEU A 219 -4.61 -4.64 -8.54
C LEU A 219 -5.60 -3.70 -9.23
N THR A 220 -6.60 -3.16 -8.52
CA THR A 220 -7.52 -2.17 -9.11
C THR A 220 -6.81 -0.91 -9.60
N LYS A 221 -5.60 -0.61 -9.12
CA LYS A 221 -4.77 0.50 -9.62
C LYS A 221 -4.47 0.37 -11.11
N SER A 222 -4.60 -0.83 -11.68
CA SER A 222 -4.47 -1.08 -13.11
C SER A 222 -5.67 -0.62 -13.95
N LEU A 223 -6.78 -0.24 -13.32
CA LEU A 223 -7.97 0.28 -14.00
C LEU A 223 -7.92 1.81 -14.16
N GLN A 224 -8.78 2.35 -15.02
CA GLN A 224 -8.98 3.80 -15.09
C GLN A 224 -9.69 4.33 -13.83
N ALA A 225 -9.44 5.58 -13.45
CA ALA A 225 -9.99 6.19 -12.22
C ALA A 225 -11.52 6.05 -12.08
N VAL A 226 -12.27 6.19 -13.18
CA VAL A 226 -13.75 6.02 -13.17
C VAL A 226 -14.16 4.59 -12.82
N GLN A 227 -13.42 3.59 -13.31
CA GLN A 227 -13.70 2.17 -13.02
C GLN A 227 -13.33 1.83 -11.57
N GLN A 228 -12.23 2.37 -11.06
CA GLN A 228 -11.82 2.22 -9.65
C GLN A 228 -12.90 2.74 -8.68
N LEU A 229 -13.42 3.95 -8.94
CA LEU A 229 -14.48 4.55 -8.15
C LEU A 229 -15.77 3.71 -8.16
N ARG A 230 -16.15 3.18 -9.33
CA ARG A 230 -17.33 2.31 -9.45
C ARG A 230 -17.15 1.02 -8.65
N LEU A 231 -16.02 0.33 -8.83
CA LEU A 231 -15.72 -0.90 -8.09
C LEU A 231 -15.68 -0.66 -6.57
N SER A 232 -15.10 0.45 -6.13
CA SER A 232 -15.09 0.82 -4.70
C SER A 232 -16.51 1.00 -4.16
N ARG A 233 -17.42 1.60 -4.94
CA ARG A 233 -18.83 1.72 -4.55
C ARG A 233 -19.52 0.36 -4.46
N ASP A 234 -19.28 -0.51 -5.43
CA ASP A 234 -19.85 -1.86 -5.48
C ASP A 234 -19.39 -2.68 -4.25
N LEU A 235 -18.08 -2.71 -3.96
CA LEU A 235 -17.53 -3.38 -2.77
C LEU A 235 -18.06 -2.78 -1.46
N ALA A 236 -18.21 -1.46 -1.40
CA ALA A 236 -18.78 -0.78 -0.23
C ALA A 236 -20.26 -1.13 -0.02
N SER A 237 -21.04 -1.33 -1.09
CA SER A 237 -22.43 -1.77 -0.97
C SER A 237 -22.58 -3.23 -0.55
N GLU A 238 -21.59 -4.06 -0.85
CA GLU A 238 -21.61 -5.50 -0.52
C GLU A 238 -21.12 -5.80 0.92
N GLY A 239 -20.70 -4.79 1.69
CA GLY A 239 -20.40 -4.96 3.12
C GLY A 239 -18.92 -5.08 3.47
N VAL A 240 -18.02 -4.62 2.60
CA VAL A 240 -16.56 -4.65 2.88
C VAL A 240 -16.19 -3.96 4.20
N PHE A 241 -16.89 -2.89 4.58
CA PHE A 241 -16.62 -2.16 5.83
C PHE A 241 -17.06 -2.93 7.09
N ASP A 242 -18.02 -3.84 6.97
CA ASP A 242 -18.40 -4.75 8.05
C ASP A 242 -17.26 -5.74 8.31
N ILE A 243 -16.67 -6.28 7.23
CA ILE A 243 -15.47 -7.14 7.29
C ILE A 243 -14.32 -6.36 7.92
N MET A 244 -14.08 -5.11 7.51
CA MET A 244 -13.01 -4.29 8.10
C MET A 244 -13.24 -4.02 9.59
N SER A 245 -14.49 -3.79 10.00
CA SER A 245 -14.84 -3.62 11.43
C SER A 245 -14.53 -4.87 12.24
N ASP A 246 -14.78 -6.06 11.69
CA ASP A 246 -14.45 -7.33 12.32
C ASP A 246 -12.92 -7.62 12.27
N VAL A 247 -12.22 -7.21 11.22
CA VAL A 247 -10.75 -7.31 11.11
C VAL A 247 -10.03 -6.47 12.17
N LEU A 248 -10.48 -5.22 12.39
CA LEU A 248 -9.85 -4.32 13.37
C LEU A 248 -10.02 -4.77 14.83
N GLN A 249 -10.90 -5.74 15.09
CA GLN A 249 -11.07 -6.35 16.41
C GLN A 249 -10.16 -7.57 16.63
N SER A 250 -9.45 -8.01 15.59
CA SER A 250 -8.55 -9.17 15.66
C SER A 250 -7.29 -8.88 16.49
N GLN A 251 -6.76 -9.91 17.14
CA GLN A 251 -5.43 -9.88 17.77
C GLN A 251 -4.28 -10.09 16.77
N ASP A 252 -4.61 -10.46 15.53
CA ASP A 252 -3.66 -10.71 14.46
C ASP A 252 -3.20 -9.40 13.81
N LYS A 253 -1.98 -8.98 14.16
CA LYS A 253 -1.39 -7.72 13.70
C LYS A 253 -1.29 -7.61 12.18
N VAL A 254 -0.99 -8.73 11.49
CA VAL A 254 -0.90 -8.74 10.03
C VAL A 254 -2.29 -8.53 9.42
N LEU A 255 -3.31 -9.13 10.03
CA LEU A 255 -4.69 -8.95 9.59
C LEU A 255 -5.18 -7.50 9.82
N VAL A 256 -4.88 -6.91 10.98
CA VAL A 256 -5.21 -5.51 11.29
C VAL A 256 -4.48 -4.54 10.36
N SER A 257 -3.21 -4.80 10.04
CA SER A 257 -2.45 -4.02 9.06
C SER A 257 -3.09 -4.08 7.67
N ALA A 258 -3.44 -5.28 7.20
CA ALA A 258 -4.12 -5.44 5.91
C ALA A 258 -5.48 -4.72 5.87
N GLY A 259 -6.25 -4.79 6.96
CA GLY A 259 -7.52 -4.05 7.08
C GLY A 259 -7.33 -2.54 7.03
N THR A 260 -6.30 -2.04 7.71
CA THR A 260 -5.92 -0.62 7.69
C THR A 260 -5.55 -0.16 6.27
N ASP A 261 -4.76 -0.94 5.55
CA ASP A 261 -4.36 -0.64 4.17
C ASP A 261 -5.56 -0.65 3.20
N ILE A 262 -6.52 -1.56 3.39
CA ILE A 262 -7.78 -1.55 2.64
C ILE A 262 -8.57 -0.27 2.93
N LEU A 263 -8.71 0.14 4.20
CA LEU A 263 -9.39 1.40 4.54
C LEU A 263 -8.70 2.63 3.92
N VAL A 264 -7.36 2.68 3.94
CA VAL A 264 -6.59 3.73 3.26
C VAL A 264 -6.85 3.72 1.76
N TYR A 265 -6.93 2.54 1.13
CA TYR A 265 -7.33 2.43 -0.28
C TYR A 265 -8.68 3.10 -0.53
N PHE A 266 -9.72 2.78 0.26
CA PHE A 266 -11.06 3.38 0.09
C PHE A 266 -11.06 4.89 0.32
N LEU A 267 -10.32 5.37 1.31
CA LEU A 267 -10.18 6.80 1.60
C LEU A 267 -9.51 7.56 0.47
N ASN A 268 -8.50 6.97 -0.19
CA ASN A 268 -7.86 7.59 -1.35
C ASN A 268 -8.78 7.65 -2.59
N GLN A 269 -9.77 6.76 -2.68
CA GLN A 269 -10.74 6.74 -3.78
C GLN A 269 -11.88 7.75 -3.54
N ASP A 270 -12.64 7.57 -2.46
CA ASP A 270 -13.75 8.43 -2.07
C ASP A 270 -14.01 8.33 -0.56
N PRO A 271 -13.52 9.29 0.25
CA PRO A 271 -13.74 9.28 1.70
C PRO A 271 -15.21 9.24 2.11
N ASN A 272 -16.13 9.68 1.24
CA ASN A 272 -17.55 9.74 1.56
C ASN A 272 -18.19 8.35 1.67
N LEU A 273 -17.59 7.31 1.09
CA LEU A 273 -18.04 5.93 1.26
C LEU A 273 -17.94 5.52 2.73
N LEU A 274 -16.76 5.72 3.32
CA LEU A 274 -16.50 5.37 4.72
C LEU A 274 -17.27 6.29 5.67
N ARG A 275 -17.34 7.60 5.38
CA ARG A 275 -18.15 8.54 6.19
C ARG A 275 -19.64 8.17 6.20
N SER A 276 -20.19 7.80 5.05
CA SER A 276 -21.60 7.40 4.94
C SER A 276 -21.86 6.06 5.64
N TYR A 277 -20.90 5.14 5.63
CA TYR A 277 -20.97 3.91 6.41
C TYR A 277 -21.00 4.21 7.92
N ILE A 278 -20.05 4.99 8.44
CA ILE A 278 -19.98 5.37 9.85
C ILE A 278 -21.27 6.10 10.29
N ALA A 279 -21.75 7.06 9.51
CA ALA A 279 -22.97 7.80 9.81
C ALA A 279 -24.22 6.91 9.88
N ARG A 280 -24.27 5.82 9.09
CA ARG A 280 -25.37 4.82 9.16
C ARG A 280 -25.24 3.93 10.38
N GLN A 281 -24.04 3.44 10.68
CA GLN A 281 -23.77 2.53 11.80
C GLN A 281 -24.17 3.14 13.15
N GLU A 282 -23.92 4.42 13.35
CA GLU A 282 -24.25 5.13 14.59
C GLU A 282 -25.76 5.22 14.88
N ASN A 283 -26.60 5.11 13.84
CA ASN A 283 -28.06 5.04 14.02
C ASN A 283 -28.53 3.65 14.49
N SER A 284 -27.73 2.61 14.29
CA SER A 284 -28.11 1.20 14.53
C SER A 284 -27.80 0.69 15.94
N GLN A 285 -27.09 1.45 16.78
CA GLN A 285 -26.77 1.18 18.21
C GLN A 285 -26.16 -0.19 18.58
N GLU A 286 -25.84 -1.07 17.63
CA GLU A 286 -25.26 -2.39 17.90
C GLU A 286 -23.74 -2.41 17.63
N GLY A 287 -22.96 -2.81 18.65
CA GLY A 287 -21.52 -3.08 18.54
C GLY A 287 -20.59 -1.86 18.67
N ASN A 288 -19.28 -2.13 18.60
CA ASN A 288 -18.26 -1.08 18.50
C ASN A 288 -18.33 -0.45 17.12
N SER A 289 -18.60 0.85 17.04
CA SER A 289 -18.59 1.54 15.74
C SER A 289 -17.20 1.52 15.12
N LEU A 290 -17.14 1.50 13.78
CA LEU A 290 -15.87 1.50 13.06
C LEU A 290 -15.01 2.73 13.41
N LEU A 291 -15.65 3.89 13.62
CA LEU A 291 -14.96 5.07 14.15
C LEU A 291 -14.36 4.81 15.53
N GLY A 292 -15.09 4.14 16.42
CA GLY A 292 -14.57 3.74 17.73
C GLY A 292 -13.40 2.77 17.63
N LEU A 293 -13.42 1.83 16.70
CA LEU A 293 -12.32 0.90 16.45
C LEU A 293 -11.07 1.61 15.91
N LEU A 294 -11.24 2.61 15.03
CA LEU A 294 -10.14 3.43 14.53
C LEU A 294 -9.49 4.26 15.65
N VAL A 295 -10.32 4.86 16.52
CA VAL A 295 -9.85 5.60 17.70
C VAL A 295 -9.11 4.66 18.67
N GLN A 296 -9.67 3.48 18.93
CA GLN A 296 -9.03 2.45 19.73
C GLN A 296 -7.70 2.01 19.11
N GLY A 297 -7.66 1.86 17.78
CA GLY A 297 -6.47 1.47 17.04
C GLY A 297 -5.33 2.48 17.18
N MET A 298 -5.64 3.77 17.18
CA MET A 298 -4.66 4.83 17.40
C MET A 298 -4.00 4.78 18.79
N VAL A 299 -4.74 4.33 19.82
CA VAL A 299 -4.24 4.24 21.20
C VAL A 299 -3.70 2.85 21.57
N THR A 300 -3.77 1.89 20.64
CA THR A 300 -3.32 0.52 20.84
C THR A 300 -1.93 0.33 20.24
N ASP A 301 -1.02 -0.29 21.00
CA ASP A 301 0.32 -0.59 20.51
C ASP A 301 0.36 -1.91 19.73
N PHE A 302 0.15 -1.82 18.42
CA PHE A 302 0.32 -2.98 17.57
C PHE A 302 1.77 -3.23 17.12
N GLY A 303 2.70 -2.28 17.32
CA GLY A 303 4.01 -2.29 16.67
C GLY A 303 4.00 -1.65 15.26
N GLU A 304 5.16 -1.61 14.61
CA GLU A 304 5.36 -1.18 13.20
C GLU A 304 4.81 0.22 12.80
N GLY A 305 4.51 1.09 13.77
CA GLY A 305 4.01 2.44 13.48
C GLY A 305 2.54 2.48 13.05
N MET A 306 1.76 1.41 13.26
CA MET A 306 0.34 1.38 12.84
C MET A 306 -0.53 2.49 13.46
N HIS A 307 -0.20 2.96 14.66
CA HIS A 307 -0.85 4.11 15.29
C HIS A 307 -0.76 5.40 14.45
N CYS A 308 0.26 5.54 13.58
CA CYS A 308 0.36 6.62 12.61
C CYS A 308 -0.62 6.44 11.45
N GLN A 309 -0.81 5.21 10.96
CA GLN A 309 -1.80 4.95 9.92
C GLN A 309 -3.23 5.24 10.42
N PHE A 310 -3.57 4.84 11.65
CA PHE A 310 -4.85 5.20 12.27
C PHE A 310 -5.03 6.72 12.40
N LEU A 311 -3.98 7.45 12.78
CA LEU A 311 -4.01 8.92 12.82
C LEU A 311 -4.35 9.51 11.45
N GLU A 312 -3.68 9.07 10.39
CA GLU A 312 -3.92 9.58 9.03
C GLU A 312 -5.33 9.24 8.53
N ILE A 313 -5.83 8.03 8.81
CA ILE A 313 -7.22 7.65 8.53
C ILE A 313 -8.19 8.62 9.22
N LEU A 314 -7.99 8.87 10.51
CA LEU A 314 -8.85 9.77 11.30
C LEU A 314 -8.80 11.20 10.76
N LYS A 315 -7.62 11.71 10.39
CA LYS A 315 -7.49 13.03 9.76
C LYS A 315 -8.25 13.11 8.44
N ILE A 316 -8.09 12.15 7.52
CA ILE A 316 -8.81 12.15 6.24
C ILE A 316 -10.33 12.08 6.47
N LEU A 317 -10.80 11.24 7.40
CA LEU A 317 -12.21 11.15 7.74
C LEU A 317 -12.77 12.47 8.26
N MET A 318 -11.99 13.19 9.06
CA MET A 318 -12.35 14.45 9.67
C MET A 318 -12.05 15.68 8.80
N ASP A 319 -11.31 15.54 7.69
CA ASP A 319 -10.94 16.70 6.88
C ASP A 319 -12.12 17.26 6.07
N GLY A 320 -12.29 18.58 6.17
CA GLY A 320 -13.50 19.31 5.84
C GLY A 320 -13.39 20.36 4.74
N PHE A 321 -12.28 20.38 4.00
CA PHE A 321 -11.98 21.50 3.10
C PHE A 321 -12.95 21.71 1.93
N ALA A 322 -13.96 20.87 1.70
CA ALA A 322 -14.93 21.10 0.64
C ALA A 322 -16.12 21.93 1.13
N THR A 323 -16.31 23.10 0.54
CA THR A 323 -17.36 24.10 0.84
C THR A 323 -18.81 23.61 0.65
N ASN A 324 -19.03 22.35 0.24
CA ASN A 324 -20.34 21.73 0.00
C ASN A 324 -20.43 20.36 0.70
N MET A 325 -20.40 20.33 2.04
CA MET A 325 -20.34 19.08 2.78
C MET A 325 -21.71 18.36 2.85
N PRO A 326 -21.79 17.06 2.52
CA PRO A 326 -22.95 16.22 2.77
C PRO A 326 -23.27 16.11 4.28
N THR A 327 -24.53 15.87 4.64
CA THR A 327 -25.00 15.63 6.02
C THR A 327 -24.19 14.57 6.76
N ASN A 328 -23.71 13.54 6.05
CA ASN A 328 -22.96 12.41 6.62
C ASN A 328 -21.60 12.85 7.21
N TYR A 329 -20.94 13.87 6.63
CA TYR A 329 -19.68 14.39 7.17
C TYR A 329 -19.87 15.03 8.55
N ARG A 330 -20.94 15.83 8.69
CA ARG A 330 -21.28 16.46 9.98
C ARG A 330 -21.53 15.40 11.06
N GLY A 331 -22.20 14.30 10.68
CA GLY A 331 -22.42 13.16 11.58
C GLY A 331 -21.13 12.55 12.14
N VAL A 332 -20.12 12.30 11.30
CA VAL A 332 -18.84 11.71 11.75
C VAL A 332 -18.11 12.61 12.75
N ILE A 333 -18.06 13.91 12.47
CA ILE A 333 -17.42 14.89 13.38
C ILE A 333 -18.17 14.97 14.70
N ASP A 334 -19.49 15.06 14.64
CA ASP A 334 -20.32 15.16 15.84
C ASP A 334 -20.10 13.93 16.74
N VAL A 335 -20.14 12.73 16.16
CA VAL A 335 -19.87 11.47 16.87
C VAL A 335 -18.46 11.43 17.45
N PHE A 336 -17.43 11.81 16.68
CA PHE A 336 -16.06 11.86 17.18
C PHE A 336 -15.93 12.77 18.40
N HIS A 337 -16.42 14.00 18.29
CA HIS A 337 -16.32 15.00 19.36
C HIS A 337 -17.15 14.65 20.60
N GLU A 338 -18.29 13.98 20.44
CA GLU A 338 -19.20 13.64 21.54
C GLU A 338 -18.86 12.33 22.24
N LYS A 339 -18.32 11.33 21.51
CA LYS A 339 -18.10 9.97 22.06
C LYS A 339 -16.64 9.55 22.20
N HIS A 340 -15.71 10.18 21.48
CA HIS A 340 -14.35 9.66 21.33
C HIS A 340 -13.25 10.64 21.75
N LEU A 341 -13.45 11.95 21.60
CA LEU A 341 -12.43 12.95 21.94
C LEU A 341 -11.97 12.85 23.40
N ASP A 342 -12.89 12.72 24.35
CA ASP A 342 -12.56 12.65 25.77
C ASP A 342 -11.71 11.41 26.09
N LYS A 343 -11.97 10.27 25.42
CA LYS A 343 -11.16 9.05 25.59
C LYS A 343 -9.69 9.29 25.24
N LEU A 344 -9.41 10.03 24.17
CA LEU A 344 -8.06 10.36 23.74
C LEU A 344 -7.35 11.29 24.74
N ILE A 345 -8.08 12.26 25.27
CA ILE A 345 -7.56 13.19 26.29
C ILE A 345 -7.30 12.46 27.61
N ASP A 346 -8.15 11.50 27.97
CA ASP A 346 -7.97 10.67 29.16
C ASP A 346 -6.73 9.77 29.04
N VAL A 347 -6.40 9.26 27.85
CA VAL A 347 -5.14 8.52 27.62
C VAL A 347 -3.92 9.40 27.93
N ILE A 348 -3.93 10.67 27.53
CA ILE A 348 -2.86 11.63 27.87
C ILE A 348 -2.76 11.82 29.39
N ALA A 349 -3.90 12.06 30.05
CA ALA A 349 -3.95 12.31 31.49
C ALA A 349 -3.49 11.09 32.30
N LEU A 350 -3.94 9.89 31.94
CA LEU A 350 -3.55 8.64 32.58
C LEU A 350 -2.08 8.32 32.39
N ALA A 351 -1.53 8.57 31.19
CA ALA A 351 -0.11 8.37 30.93
C ALA A 351 0.78 9.35 31.70
N SER A 352 0.26 10.53 32.04
CA SER A 352 1.04 11.60 32.68
C SER A 352 0.84 11.67 34.20
N SER A 353 -0.07 10.88 34.77
CA SER A 353 -0.22 10.79 36.23
C SER A 353 1.05 10.23 36.85
N PRO A 354 1.56 10.83 37.95
CA PRO A 354 2.58 10.17 38.76
C PRO A 354 1.99 8.83 39.22
N MET A 355 2.67 7.72 38.95
CA MET A 355 2.36 6.47 39.63
C MET A 355 2.49 6.73 41.13
N ASP A 356 1.38 6.70 41.87
CA ASP A 356 1.43 6.58 43.32
C ASP A 356 2.14 5.26 43.64
N ILE A 357 3.42 5.35 43.98
CA ILE A 357 4.14 4.28 44.67
C ILE A 357 3.64 4.31 46.11
N THR A 358 2.42 3.83 46.33
CA THR A 358 1.92 3.47 47.67
C THR A 358 1.37 2.05 47.65
N GLN A 359 2.25 1.08 47.37
CA GLN A 359 2.11 -0.26 47.92
C GLN A 359 3.10 -0.40 49.08
N SER A 360 2.67 0.06 50.25
CA SER A 360 3.16 -0.46 51.53
C SER A 360 1.98 -1.12 52.22
N THR A 361 1.83 -2.43 52.03
CA THR A 361 1.52 -3.35 53.12
C THR A 361 2.02 -4.74 52.74
N SER A 362 2.84 -5.26 53.63
CA SER A 362 3.57 -6.51 53.60
C SER A 362 2.68 -7.74 53.49
N SER A 363 3.04 -8.69 52.62
CA SER A 363 3.07 -10.14 52.92
C SER A 363 3.93 -10.87 51.88
N PRO A 364 4.85 -11.77 52.28
CA PRO A 364 5.66 -12.54 51.35
C PRO A 364 4.98 -13.86 50.98
N VAL A 365 5.45 -14.45 49.88
CA VAL A 365 5.23 -15.83 49.36
C VAL A 365 4.35 -15.89 48.11
N GLY A 366 4.99 -16.23 46.98
CA GLY A 366 4.38 -17.09 45.96
C GLY A 366 4.19 -16.49 44.56
N VAL A 367 5.07 -16.90 43.64
CA VAL A 367 4.91 -16.96 42.17
C VAL A 367 4.81 -15.61 41.45
N GLY A 368 5.94 -15.21 40.85
CA GLY A 368 6.06 -14.03 40.01
C GLY A 368 5.31 -14.17 38.69
N THR A 369 4.11 -13.60 38.64
CA THR A 369 3.51 -13.12 37.40
C THR A 369 3.97 -11.68 37.23
N ARG A 370 4.95 -11.43 36.35
CA ARG A 370 5.35 -10.07 35.96
C ARG A 370 4.16 -9.41 35.28
N VAL A 371 3.45 -8.55 36.01
CA VAL A 371 2.46 -7.64 35.42
C VAL A 371 3.27 -6.60 34.64
N GLU A 372 3.33 -6.75 33.32
CA GLU A 372 3.93 -5.75 32.42
C GLU A 372 3.06 -4.48 32.43
N ASN A 373 3.40 -3.54 33.31
CA ASN A 373 2.81 -2.19 33.31
C ASN A 373 3.20 -1.48 32.00
N HIS A 374 2.32 -1.55 30.98
CA HIS A 374 2.53 -0.91 29.70
C HIS A 374 2.38 0.61 29.85
N SER A 375 3.51 1.33 29.98
CA SER A 375 3.54 2.76 29.76
C SER A 375 3.13 3.05 28.32
N VAL A 376 2.13 3.91 28.10
CA VAL A 376 1.71 4.34 26.76
C VAL A 376 2.93 4.87 25.98
N LYS A 377 3.12 4.41 24.75
CA LYS A 377 4.24 4.82 23.89
C LYS A 377 4.24 6.32 23.62
N THR A 378 5.44 6.90 23.57
CA THR A 378 5.66 8.33 23.30
C THR A 378 5.04 8.74 21.96
N GLU A 379 5.14 7.89 20.94
CA GLU A 379 4.61 8.15 19.60
C GLU A 379 3.08 8.20 19.59
N ILE A 380 2.41 7.36 20.38
CA ILE A 380 0.95 7.37 20.53
C ILE A 380 0.50 8.70 21.13
N LEU A 381 1.14 9.14 22.22
CA LEU A 381 0.80 10.43 22.86
C LEU A 381 1.05 11.62 21.92
N SER A 382 2.13 11.56 21.13
CA SER A 382 2.42 12.55 20.10
C SER A 382 1.32 12.60 19.03
N ASN A 383 0.88 11.44 18.54
CA ASN A 383 -0.19 11.34 17.54
C ASN A 383 -1.53 11.86 18.06
N ILE A 384 -1.87 11.56 19.31
CA ILE A 384 -3.07 12.14 19.94
C ILE A 384 -2.96 13.67 19.96
N CYS A 385 -1.83 14.21 20.41
CA CYS A 385 -1.62 15.66 20.47
C CYS A 385 -1.68 16.31 19.07
N GLU A 386 -1.16 15.63 18.05
CA GLU A 386 -1.24 16.06 16.66
C GLU A 386 -2.69 16.08 16.14
N LEU A 387 -3.47 15.04 16.44
CA LEU A 387 -4.90 15.00 16.10
C LEU A 387 -5.67 16.13 16.79
N LEU A 388 -5.36 16.42 18.05
CA LEU A 388 -5.97 17.52 18.78
C LEU A 388 -5.64 18.87 18.14
N CYS A 389 -4.38 19.10 17.74
CA CYS A 389 -4.00 20.29 16.96
C CYS A 389 -4.79 20.39 15.66
N PHE A 390 -4.91 19.28 14.92
CA PHE A 390 -5.72 19.20 13.70
C PHE A 390 -7.18 19.62 13.98
N CYS A 391 -7.81 19.06 15.01
CA CYS A 391 -9.19 19.42 15.36
C CYS A 391 -9.33 20.90 15.75
N VAL A 392 -8.36 21.51 16.44
CA VAL A 392 -8.39 22.95 16.79
C VAL A 392 -8.42 23.81 15.52
N VAL A 393 -7.65 23.43 14.50
CA VAL A 393 -7.58 24.17 13.23
C VAL A 393 -8.85 23.97 12.41
N HIS A 394 -9.29 22.72 12.25
CA HIS A 394 -10.36 22.35 11.30
C HIS A 394 -11.77 22.44 11.89
N HIS A 395 -11.96 22.22 13.20
CA HIS A 395 -13.28 22.16 13.85
C HIS A 395 -13.45 23.20 14.98
N PRO A 396 -13.27 24.50 14.69
CA PRO A 396 -13.14 25.52 15.73
C PRO A 396 -14.36 25.60 16.67
N TYR A 397 -15.57 25.45 16.13
CA TYR A 397 -16.79 25.51 16.94
C TYR A 397 -16.93 24.30 17.89
N LYS A 398 -16.62 23.09 17.41
CA LYS A 398 -16.75 21.85 18.21
C LYS A 398 -15.68 21.77 19.29
N ILE A 399 -14.44 22.10 18.95
CA ILE A 399 -13.34 22.18 19.93
C ILE A 399 -13.62 23.22 21.00
N LYS A 400 -14.11 24.41 20.61
CA LYS A 400 -14.49 25.45 21.56
C LYS A 400 -15.51 24.95 22.57
N VAL A 401 -16.59 24.31 22.12
CA VAL A 401 -17.62 23.77 23.01
C VAL A 401 -17.04 22.72 23.95
N ASN A 402 -16.19 21.81 23.46
CA ASN A 402 -15.62 20.77 24.30
C ASN A 402 -14.65 21.36 25.35
N PHE A 403 -13.73 22.24 24.95
CA PHE A 403 -12.74 22.82 25.86
C PHE A 403 -13.33 23.75 26.91
N LEU A 404 -14.46 24.40 26.63
CA LEU A 404 -15.17 25.22 27.62
C LEU A 404 -16.00 24.38 28.60
N ARG A 405 -16.35 23.14 28.24
CA ARG A 405 -17.19 22.24 29.06
C ARG A 405 -16.39 21.28 29.92
N SER A 406 -15.17 20.94 29.53
CA SER A 406 -14.30 19.99 30.23
C SER A 406 -12.92 20.58 30.53
N ASN A 407 -12.21 20.01 31.49
CA ASN A 407 -10.81 20.36 31.80
C ASN A 407 -9.81 19.78 30.77
N SER A 408 -10.21 19.72 29.50
CA SER A 408 -9.43 19.14 28.40
C SER A 408 -8.04 19.75 28.27
N VAL A 409 -7.96 21.08 28.28
CA VAL A 409 -6.68 21.81 28.11
C VAL A 409 -5.71 21.48 29.24
N GLU A 410 -6.20 21.43 30.49
CA GLU A 410 -5.39 21.06 31.65
C GLU A 410 -4.89 19.61 31.56
N LYS A 411 -5.77 18.68 31.19
CA LYS A 411 -5.40 17.27 30.95
C LYS A 411 -4.32 17.15 29.87
N ILE A 412 -4.45 17.85 28.75
CA ILE A 412 -3.45 17.84 27.66
C ILE A 412 -2.12 18.42 28.14
N LEU A 413 -2.16 19.49 28.94
CA LEU A 413 -0.98 20.13 29.50
C LEU A 413 -0.22 19.27 30.53
N THR A 414 -0.79 18.16 31.00
CA THR A 414 -0.02 17.19 31.81
C THR A 414 1.20 16.64 31.06
N LEU A 415 1.19 16.67 29.72
CA LEU A 415 2.36 16.34 28.87
C LEU A 415 3.60 17.21 29.16
N THR A 416 3.43 18.41 29.73
CA THR A 416 4.56 19.27 30.13
C THR A 416 5.41 18.64 31.24
N HIS A 417 4.83 17.75 32.05
CA HIS A 417 5.52 17.03 33.13
C HIS A 417 6.24 15.76 32.66
N ARG A 418 6.09 15.38 31.37
CA ARG A 418 6.74 14.19 30.81
C ARG A 418 8.24 14.40 30.66
N ARG A 419 9.00 13.32 30.84
CA ARG A 419 10.47 13.34 30.66
C ARG A 419 10.85 13.52 29.19
N GLU A 420 10.03 12.99 28.29
CA GLU A 420 10.24 13.02 26.86
C GLU A 420 10.01 14.43 26.31
N LYS A 421 11.09 15.14 25.97
CA LYS A 421 11.02 16.52 25.49
C LYS A 421 10.18 16.72 24.23
N VAL A 422 10.03 15.68 23.41
CA VAL A 422 9.14 15.70 22.24
C VAL A 422 7.68 15.93 22.64
N LEU A 423 7.22 15.32 23.74
CA LEU A 423 5.85 15.49 24.25
C LEU A 423 5.63 16.88 24.86
N VAL A 424 6.64 17.41 25.56
CA VAL A 424 6.61 18.78 26.06
C VAL A 424 6.48 19.76 24.88
N VAL A 425 7.28 19.58 23.83
CA VAL A 425 7.19 20.39 22.60
C VAL A 425 5.81 20.26 21.95
N ALA A 426 5.22 19.06 21.92
CA ALA A 426 3.86 18.84 21.42
C ALA A 426 2.81 19.64 22.21
N ALA A 427 2.91 19.66 23.55
CA ALA A 427 2.02 20.44 24.41
C ALA A 427 2.13 21.96 24.16
N VAL A 428 3.35 22.47 23.98
CA VAL A 428 3.57 23.90 23.65
C VAL A 428 3.00 24.23 22.28
N ARG A 429 3.22 23.36 21.28
CA ARG A 429 2.60 23.50 19.94
C ARG A 429 1.08 23.47 20.00
N PHE A 430 0.50 22.61 20.82
CA PHE A 430 -0.94 22.58 21.04
C PHE A 430 -1.46 23.90 21.58
N MET A 431 -0.86 24.44 22.64
CA MET A 431 -1.25 25.75 23.19
C MET A 431 -1.07 26.87 22.18
N ARG A 432 0.01 26.84 21.40
CA ARG A 432 0.23 27.77 20.30
C ARG A 432 -0.88 27.73 19.27
N THR A 433 -1.34 26.54 18.89
CA THR A 433 -2.46 26.33 17.96
C THR A 433 -3.78 26.85 18.53
N VAL A 434 -4.04 26.62 19.81
CA VAL A 434 -5.25 27.14 20.50
C VAL A 434 -5.26 28.67 20.53
N ILE A 435 -4.15 29.29 20.91
CA ILE A 435 -4.03 30.76 20.98
C ILE A 435 -4.11 31.38 19.58
N ALA A 436 -3.57 30.70 18.56
CA ALA A 436 -3.63 31.13 17.16
C ALA A 436 -5.06 31.36 16.64
N ARG A 437 -6.05 30.71 17.25
CA ARG A 437 -7.46 30.85 16.86
C ARG A 437 -8.01 32.25 17.11
N ASN A 438 -7.41 32.99 18.05
CA ASN A 438 -7.86 34.33 18.43
C ASN A 438 -9.36 34.41 18.77
N ASP A 439 -9.90 33.38 19.44
CA ASP A 439 -11.29 33.35 19.91
C ASP A 439 -11.37 33.86 21.35
N GLU A 440 -12.14 34.91 21.60
CA GLU A 440 -12.21 35.61 22.88
C GLU A 440 -12.58 34.70 24.06
N LEU A 441 -13.52 33.76 23.88
CA LEU A 441 -13.94 32.86 24.95
C LEU A 441 -12.86 31.81 25.27
N LEU A 442 -12.16 31.30 24.26
CA LEU A 442 -11.03 30.39 24.46
C LEU A 442 -9.84 31.10 25.12
N LEU A 443 -9.52 32.32 24.70
CA LEU A 443 -8.46 33.13 25.32
C LEU A 443 -8.80 33.46 26.79
N SER A 444 -10.03 33.88 27.06
CA SER A 444 -10.51 34.12 28.42
C SER A 444 -10.42 32.86 29.30
N HIS A 445 -10.75 31.69 28.74
CA HIS A 445 -10.59 30.41 29.43
C HIS A 445 -9.12 30.10 29.74
N VAL A 446 -8.21 30.26 28.76
CA VAL A 446 -6.75 30.07 28.95
C VAL A 446 -6.21 30.96 30.07
N ILE A 447 -6.64 32.23 30.12
CA ILE A 447 -6.24 33.18 31.16
C ILE A 447 -6.82 32.76 32.51
N LYS A 448 -8.13 32.47 32.57
CA LYS A 448 -8.85 32.12 33.81
C LYS A 448 -8.25 30.89 34.50
N PHE A 449 -7.86 29.88 33.73
CA PHE A 449 -7.29 28.64 34.25
C PHE A 449 -5.75 28.64 34.29
N ASN A 450 -5.12 29.80 34.02
CA ASN A 450 -3.67 29.96 34.02
C ASN A 450 -2.94 28.89 33.19
N SER A 451 -3.48 28.53 32.03
CA SER A 451 -3.02 27.37 31.24
C SER A 451 -1.62 27.56 30.64
N LEU A 452 -1.06 28.78 30.67
CA LEU A 452 0.33 29.03 30.27
C LEU A 452 1.35 28.69 31.37
N LYS A 453 0.93 28.60 32.64
CA LYS A 453 1.84 28.38 33.78
C LYS A 453 2.73 27.13 33.61
N PRO A 454 2.21 25.93 33.27
CA PRO A 454 3.06 24.74 33.11
C PRO A 454 4.12 24.89 32.01
N ILE A 455 3.83 25.68 30.96
CA ILE A 455 4.78 25.94 29.88
C ILE A 455 5.92 26.85 30.37
N ILE A 456 5.58 27.89 31.13
CA ILE A 456 6.58 28.80 31.70
C ILE A 456 7.46 28.09 32.73
N GLU A 457 6.87 27.24 33.57
CA GLU A 457 7.63 26.44 34.55
C GLU A 457 8.66 25.57 33.86
N VAL A 458 8.27 24.82 32.81
CA VAL A 458 9.19 23.98 32.06
C VAL A 458 10.24 24.79 31.28
N PHE A 459 9.92 26.00 30.85
CA PHE A 459 10.89 26.91 30.25
C PHE A 459 11.95 27.39 31.26
N VAL A 460 11.52 27.75 32.47
CA VAL A 460 12.42 28.15 33.57
C VAL A 460 13.30 26.97 34.00
N GLU A 461 12.72 25.78 34.15
CA GLU A 461 13.47 24.54 34.48
C GLU A 461 14.49 24.16 33.40
N ASN A 462 14.22 24.49 32.13
CA ASN A 462 15.15 24.25 31.03
C ASN A 462 16.42 25.12 31.12
N GLY A 463 16.35 26.28 31.80
CA GLY A 463 17.44 27.23 31.94
C GLY A 463 18.03 27.67 30.59
N ASP A 464 19.35 27.85 30.55
CA ASP A 464 20.09 28.36 29.38
C ASP A 464 20.31 27.32 28.26
N ARG A 465 19.62 26.18 28.30
CA ARG A 465 19.78 25.13 27.29
C ARG A 465 19.06 25.53 26.00
N TYR A 466 19.81 25.97 25.00
CA TYR A 466 19.32 26.21 23.64
C TYR A 466 18.98 24.88 22.93
N ASN A 467 17.72 24.48 23.03
CA ASN A 467 17.18 23.27 22.40
C ASN A 467 15.81 23.56 21.77
N MET A 468 15.19 22.54 21.16
CA MET A 468 13.91 22.70 20.47
C MET A 468 12.79 23.22 21.40
N LEU A 469 12.77 22.80 22.67
CA LEU A 469 11.82 23.31 23.67
C LEU A 469 11.99 24.82 23.87
N HIS A 470 13.23 25.27 24.05
CA HIS A 470 13.55 26.70 24.19
C HIS A 470 13.05 27.50 22.98
N SER A 471 13.34 27.04 21.76
CA SER A 471 12.89 27.71 20.53
C SER A 471 11.37 27.77 20.38
N VAL A 472 10.66 26.69 20.71
CA VAL A 472 9.19 26.62 20.54
C VAL A 472 8.46 27.46 21.59
N VAL A 473 8.96 27.53 22.82
CA VAL A 473 8.38 28.44 23.83
C VAL A 473 8.61 29.90 23.46
N LEU A 474 9.81 30.25 22.97
CA LEU A 474 10.08 31.61 22.50
C LEU A 474 9.20 32.01 21.31
N GLU A 475 8.96 31.12 20.35
CA GLU A 475 8.02 31.38 19.25
C GLU A 475 6.60 31.64 19.77
N LEU A 476 6.13 30.86 20.75
CA LEU A 476 4.84 31.07 21.38
C LEU A 476 4.73 32.46 22.05
N LEU A 477 5.73 32.83 22.85
CA LEU A 477 5.76 34.13 23.52
C LEU A 477 5.84 35.30 22.52
N GLU A 478 6.65 35.14 21.47
CA GLU A 478 6.78 36.13 20.40
C GLU A 478 5.48 36.25 19.59
N TYR A 479 4.75 35.15 19.39
CA TYR A 479 3.43 35.19 18.77
C TYR A 479 2.44 35.97 19.62
N ILE A 480 2.36 35.67 20.92
CA ILE A 480 1.49 36.42 21.85
C ILE A 480 1.84 37.91 21.77
N ARG A 481 3.11 38.29 21.89
CA ARG A 481 3.60 39.68 21.79
C ARG A 481 3.21 40.41 20.49
N LYS A 482 3.00 39.68 19.39
CA LYS A 482 2.60 40.27 18.11
C LYS A 482 1.09 40.43 17.96
N VAL A 483 0.31 39.63 18.69
CA VAL A 483 -1.15 39.53 18.52
C VAL A 483 -1.91 40.27 19.62
N THR A 484 -1.30 40.45 20.80
CA THR A 484 -1.64 41.51 21.78
C THR A 484 -0.83 42.76 21.51
#